data_AF-A0A3G5U5D9-F1
#
_entry.id   AF-A0A3G5U5D9-F1
#
_cell.length_a   1.000
_cell.length_b   1.000
_cell.length_c   1.000
_cell.angle_alpha   90.00
_cell.angle_beta   90.00
_cell.angle_gamma   90.00
#
_symmetry.space_group_name_H-M   'P 1'
#
loop_
_entity.id
_entity.type
_entity.pdbx_description
1 polymer ?
#
loop_
_entity_poly.entity_id
_entity_poly.type
_entity_poly.pdbx_seq_one_letter_code
_entity_poly.pdbx_strand_id
1 'polypeptide(L)'
;MNTVKKYSHYDETTRCTVDGCENKPDYEVYLYDYYDFMNEEFLEQDYTCPFICEKHMQINERDAVGERKPRRVVRYPYTNKGGAQGYTRYQPILEVYPQIFHEGLPVTTPSLRVDFSDINSQLIQYLARNPELMRELDPRKFEELVAELFHKKGYEVSLTPQTRDGGKDIYALKKDSISTTLFLIETKRYSKTNKVGVDLVRGLYGVKHAERANVGMLVTTSSFTKDAIDFATPLKYEMSLKDFSNLKEWLKEYK
;
A
#
# COMPACT_ATOMS: atom_id res chain seq x y z
N MET A 1 -20.88 30.68 1.46
CA MET A 1 -19.72 30.09 2.21
C MET A 1 -19.43 28.76 1.55
N ASN A 2 -18.41 28.72 0.67
CA ASN A 2 -18.05 27.50 -0.07
C ASN A 2 -17.42 26.49 0.89
N THR A 3 -18.05 25.33 1.00
CA THR A 3 -17.48 24.14 1.62
C THR A 3 -16.27 23.70 0.80
N VAL A 4 -15.06 24.01 1.28
CA VAL A 4 -13.81 23.52 0.70
C VAL A 4 -13.82 21.99 0.82
N LYS A 5 -13.96 21.28 -0.31
CA LYS A 5 -13.79 19.83 -0.32
C LYS A 5 -12.33 19.52 0.01
N LYS A 6 -12.10 18.89 1.16
CA LYS A 6 -10.81 18.39 1.64
C LYS A 6 -10.26 17.19 0.84
N TYR A 7 -10.92 16.75 -0.22
CA TYR A 7 -10.37 15.71 -1.08
C TYR A 7 -11.09 15.73 -2.43
N SER A 8 -10.33 15.68 -3.52
CA SER A 8 -10.83 15.53 -4.88
C SER A 8 -10.74 14.05 -5.27
N HIS A 9 -11.88 13.46 -5.60
CA HIS A 9 -11.94 12.07 -6.04
C HIS A 9 -11.60 11.98 -7.53
N TYR A 10 -10.82 10.98 -7.92
CA TYR A 10 -10.54 10.69 -9.33
C TYR A 10 -11.65 9.84 -9.97
N ASP A 11 -12.04 10.16 -11.18
CA ASP A 11 -12.93 9.39 -12.03
C ASP A 11 -12.50 9.47 -13.50
N GLU A 12 -13.20 8.76 -14.40
CA GLU A 12 -12.87 8.71 -15.84
C GLU A 12 -12.94 10.08 -16.54
N THR A 13 -13.69 11.02 -15.98
CA THR A 13 -13.86 12.37 -16.51
C THR A 13 -12.79 13.33 -16.00
N THR A 14 -12.02 12.92 -14.99
CA THR A 14 -10.99 13.75 -14.37
C THR A 14 -9.92 14.14 -15.39
N ARG A 15 -9.48 15.40 -15.29
CA ARG A 15 -8.47 16.02 -16.15
C ARG A 15 -7.35 16.60 -15.31
N CYS A 16 -6.20 16.79 -15.94
CA CYS A 16 -5.10 17.55 -15.36
C CYS A 16 -5.60 18.91 -14.86
N THR A 17 -5.27 19.28 -13.62
CA THR A 17 -5.78 20.52 -13.00
C THR A 17 -5.10 21.78 -13.55
N VAL A 18 -4.00 21.66 -14.28
CA VAL A 18 -3.34 22.83 -14.88
C VAL A 18 -4.27 23.53 -15.87
N ASP A 19 -4.47 24.84 -15.68
CA ASP A 19 -5.37 25.66 -16.49
C ASP A 19 -5.11 25.51 -17.98
N GLY A 20 -6.15 25.19 -18.75
CA GLY A 20 -6.07 24.99 -20.20
C GLY A 20 -5.51 23.62 -20.63
N CYS A 21 -5.26 22.70 -19.70
CA CYS A 21 -4.83 21.34 -20.05
C CYS A 21 -6.03 20.40 -20.24
N GLU A 22 -6.09 19.73 -21.39
CA GLU A 22 -7.12 18.72 -21.68
C GLU A 22 -6.64 17.27 -21.50
N ASN A 23 -5.38 17.08 -21.11
CA ASN A 23 -4.82 15.75 -20.92
C ASN A 23 -5.48 15.05 -19.73
N LYS A 24 -5.58 13.73 -19.83
CA LYS A 24 -5.80 12.90 -18.65
C LYS A 24 -4.62 13.10 -17.68
N PRO A 25 -4.87 13.16 -16.37
CA PRO A 25 -3.79 13.18 -15.41
C PRO A 25 -3.12 11.80 -15.35
N ASP A 26 -1.85 11.79 -15.00
CA ASP A 26 -1.04 10.58 -14.81
C ASP A 26 -0.74 10.36 -13.32
N TYR A 27 -0.86 11.43 -12.51
CA TYR A 27 -0.56 11.42 -11.09
C TYR A 27 -1.61 12.16 -10.27
N GLU A 28 -1.90 11.62 -9.09
CA GLU A 28 -2.46 12.36 -7.96
C GLU A 28 -1.33 13.04 -7.18
N VAL A 29 -1.59 14.24 -6.69
CA VAL A 29 -0.59 15.12 -6.11
C VAL A 29 -0.83 15.27 -4.62
N TYR A 30 0.24 15.13 -3.84
CA TYR A 30 0.22 15.27 -2.38
C TYR A 30 1.25 16.29 -1.91
N LEU A 31 0.89 17.04 -0.87
CA LEU A 31 1.82 17.83 -0.07
C LEU A 31 2.36 16.95 1.05
N TYR A 32 3.69 16.80 1.08
CA TYR A 32 4.39 15.99 2.07
C TYR A 32 5.23 16.86 3.01
N ASP A 33 5.15 16.56 4.31
CA ASP A 33 6.10 17.04 5.31
C ASP A 33 6.29 16.01 6.44
N TYR A 34 7.34 16.16 7.24
CA TYR A 34 7.59 15.30 8.39
C TYR A 34 7.99 16.12 9.62
N TYR A 35 7.40 15.77 10.76
CA TYR A 35 7.53 16.47 12.03
C TYR A 35 8.33 15.62 13.02
N ASP A 36 9.68 15.71 12.98
CA ASP A 36 10.61 14.92 13.81
C ASP A 36 10.21 14.87 15.30
N PHE A 37 9.77 16.00 15.86
CA PHE A 37 9.44 16.13 17.28
C PHE A 37 8.15 15.39 17.69
N MET A 38 7.25 15.10 16.74
CA MET A 38 6.03 14.32 16.96
C MET A 38 6.15 12.90 16.39
N ASN A 39 7.22 12.62 15.63
CA ASN A 39 7.35 11.42 14.80
C ASN A 39 6.11 11.20 13.92
N GLU A 40 5.63 12.28 13.30
CA GLU A 40 4.39 12.31 12.52
C GLU A 40 4.68 12.72 11.06
N GLU A 41 4.11 11.95 10.13
CA GLU A 41 4.15 12.24 8.69
C GLU A 41 2.87 12.99 8.29
N PHE A 42 3.02 14.07 7.53
CA PHE A 42 1.92 14.79 6.92
C PHE A 42 1.94 14.50 5.42
N LEU A 43 0.89 13.85 4.92
CA LEU A 43 0.72 13.55 3.51
C LEU A 43 -0.75 13.80 3.14
N GLU A 44 -1.04 14.98 2.59
CA GLU A 44 -2.40 15.40 2.27
C GLU A 44 -2.51 15.75 0.79
N GLN A 45 -3.64 15.46 0.16
CA GLN A 45 -3.84 15.77 -1.26
C GLN A 45 -3.71 17.27 -1.49
N ASP A 46 -2.97 17.65 -2.53
CA ASP A 46 -2.73 19.04 -2.86
C ASP A 46 -3.99 19.69 -3.44
N TYR A 47 -4.64 20.56 -2.68
CA TYR A 47 -5.84 21.26 -3.12
C TYR A 47 -5.64 22.21 -4.30
N THR A 48 -4.41 22.67 -4.53
CA THR A 48 -4.12 23.64 -5.58
C THR A 48 -3.95 22.98 -6.94
N CYS A 49 -3.57 21.69 -6.96
CA CYS A 49 -3.43 20.90 -8.17
C CYS A 49 -3.50 19.40 -7.80
N PRO A 50 -4.68 18.86 -7.47
CA PRO A 50 -4.82 17.48 -6.97
C PRO A 50 -4.47 16.43 -8.02
N PHE A 51 -4.58 16.75 -9.31
CA PHE A 51 -4.26 15.83 -10.40
C PHE A 51 -3.40 16.52 -11.46
N ILE A 52 -2.34 15.86 -11.90
CA ILE A 52 -1.39 16.41 -12.87
C ILE A 52 -0.99 15.36 -13.91
N CYS A 53 -0.84 15.77 -15.18
CA CYS A 53 -0.31 14.91 -16.23
C CYS A 53 1.22 14.94 -16.24
N GLU A 54 1.84 13.93 -16.84
CA GLU A 54 3.30 13.74 -16.88
C GLU A 54 4.03 14.96 -17.44
N LYS A 55 3.53 15.54 -18.53
CA LYS A 55 4.10 16.77 -19.13
C LYS A 55 4.16 17.92 -18.12
N HIS A 56 3.07 18.14 -17.37
CA HIS A 56 3.02 19.24 -16.41
C HIS A 56 3.78 18.91 -15.13
N MET A 57 3.82 17.64 -14.71
CA MET A 57 4.66 17.18 -13.60
C MET A 57 6.14 17.46 -13.88
N GLN A 58 6.63 17.14 -15.08
CA GLN A 58 8.02 17.41 -15.47
C GLN A 58 8.36 18.91 -15.43
N ILE A 59 7.45 19.78 -15.90
CA ILE A 59 7.61 21.24 -15.80
C ILE A 59 7.60 21.67 -14.32
N ASN A 60 6.68 21.10 -13.54
CA ASN A 60 6.53 21.41 -12.12
C ASN A 60 7.82 21.11 -11.35
N GLU A 61 8.45 19.98 -11.64
CA GLU A 61 9.73 19.56 -11.06
C GLU A 61 10.90 20.41 -11.50
N ARG A 62 11.02 20.62 -12.82
CA ARG A 62 12.13 21.37 -13.41
C ARG A 62 12.20 22.80 -12.87
N ASP A 63 11.04 23.42 -12.70
CA ASP A 63 10.93 24.84 -12.36
C ASP A 63 10.64 25.03 -10.84
N ALA A 64 10.77 23.97 -10.03
CA ALA A 64 10.62 24.02 -8.58
C ALA A 64 11.78 24.78 -7.91
N VAL A 65 11.47 25.60 -6.90
CA VAL A 65 12.46 26.39 -6.15
C VAL A 65 12.38 26.06 -4.66
N GLY A 66 13.46 25.52 -4.12
CA GLY A 66 13.59 25.15 -2.70
C GLY A 66 14.27 23.80 -2.51
N GLU A 67 14.57 23.45 -1.26
CA GLU A 67 15.10 22.13 -0.92
C GLU A 67 13.99 21.17 -0.52
N ARG A 68 13.95 19.99 -1.15
CA ARG A 68 13.05 18.88 -0.78
C ARG A 68 13.50 18.20 0.50
N LYS A 69 13.28 18.89 1.62
CA LYS A 69 13.54 18.35 2.96
C LYS A 69 12.34 18.65 3.85
N PRO A 70 12.04 17.77 4.83
CA PRO A 70 11.08 18.09 5.87
C PRO A 70 11.35 19.47 6.48
N ARG A 71 10.29 20.17 6.85
CA ARG A 71 10.34 21.51 7.46
C ARG A 71 10.86 22.62 6.57
N ARG A 72 11.02 22.38 5.26
CA ARG A 72 11.34 23.40 4.25
C ARG A 72 10.11 23.69 3.39
N VAL A 73 10.11 24.84 2.72
CA VAL A 73 9.07 25.20 1.75
C VAL A 73 9.67 25.07 0.36
N VAL A 74 9.00 24.32 -0.52
CA VAL A 74 9.31 24.28 -1.94
C VAL A 74 8.19 24.95 -2.72
N ARG A 75 8.55 25.88 -3.59
CA ARG A 75 7.62 26.58 -4.48
C ARG A 75 7.57 25.89 -5.83
N TYR A 76 6.37 25.69 -6.34
CA TYR A 76 6.14 25.05 -7.63
C TYR A 76 5.28 25.92 -8.55
N PRO A 77 5.41 25.76 -9.88
CA PRO A 77 4.54 26.43 -10.85
C PRO A 77 3.05 26.09 -10.71
N TYR A 78 2.72 24.82 -10.42
CA TYR A 78 1.35 24.32 -10.44
C TYR A 78 0.87 23.83 -9.08
N THR A 79 1.72 23.13 -8.33
CA THR A 79 1.36 22.52 -7.04
C THR A 79 1.78 23.42 -5.87
N ASN A 80 1.33 23.11 -4.65
CA ASN A 80 1.59 23.83 -3.42
C ASN A 80 1.52 25.36 -3.57
N LYS A 81 0.56 25.88 -4.35
CA LYS A 81 0.50 27.33 -4.65
C LYS A 81 0.27 28.20 -3.41
N GLY A 82 -0.25 27.61 -2.34
CA GLY A 82 -0.37 28.25 -1.03
C GLY A 82 0.95 28.47 -0.30
N GLY A 83 2.05 27.89 -0.81
CA GLY A 83 3.38 27.98 -0.18
C GLY A 83 3.42 27.32 1.19
N ALA A 84 2.64 26.25 1.37
CA ALA A 84 2.64 25.50 2.61
C ALA A 84 4.00 24.82 2.83
N GLN A 85 4.30 24.57 4.10
CA GLN A 85 5.51 23.85 4.49
C GLN A 85 5.45 22.41 3.97
N GLY A 86 6.59 21.91 3.50
CA GLY A 86 6.70 20.64 2.82
C GLY A 86 7.05 20.78 1.34
N TYR A 87 6.96 19.66 0.64
CA TYR A 87 7.22 19.56 -0.79
C TYR A 87 6.23 18.61 -1.47
N THR A 88 6.07 18.75 -2.78
CA THR A 88 5.13 17.97 -3.56
C THR A 88 5.66 16.56 -3.85
N ARG A 89 4.80 15.56 -3.64
CA ARG A 89 4.96 14.18 -4.11
C ARG A 89 3.86 13.85 -5.12
N TYR A 90 4.19 12.98 -6.08
CA TYR A 90 3.25 12.49 -7.09
C TYR A 90 3.06 11.00 -6.90
N GLN A 91 1.82 10.55 -6.95
CA GLN A 91 1.47 9.14 -6.90
C GLN A 91 0.79 8.77 -8.22
N PRO A 92 1.30 7.79 -8.99
CA PRO A 92 0.69 7.41 -10.26
C PRO A 92 -0.78 7.03 -10.08
N ILE A 93 -1.65 7.52 -10.95
CA ILE A 93 -3.09 7.27 -10.86
C ILE A 93 -3.43 5.78 -10.98
N LEU A 94 -2.63 5.01 -11.75
CA LEU A 94 -2.75 3.56 -11.82
C LEU A 94 -2.50 2.88 -10.46
N GLU A 95 -1.63 3.46 -9.61
CA GLU A 95 -1.36 2.95 -8.27
C GLU A 95 -2.46 3.37 -7.27
N VAL A 96 -3.09 4.53 -7.47
CA VAL A 96 -4.16 5.03 -6.59
C VAL A 96 -5.55 4.48 -6.97
N TYR A 97 -5.88 4.34 -8.25
CA TYR A 97 -7.21 3.92 -8.71
C TYR A 97 -7.14 2.72 -9.68
N PRO A 98 -6.69 1.55 -9.21
CA PRO A 98 -6.56 0.37 -10.06
C PRO A 98 -7.89 -0.12 -10.65
N GLN A 99 -9.02 0.20 -10.01
CA GLN A 99 -10.34 -0.36 -10.37
C GLN A 99 -11.06 0.38 -11.52
N ILE A 100 -10.66 1.60 -11.87
CA ILE A 100 -11.38 2.43 -12.87
C ILE A 100 -10.95 2.09 -14.32
N PHE A 101 -9.92 1.28 -14.51
CA PHE A 101 -9.46 0.84 -15.84
C PHE A 101 -10.09 -0.49 -16.31
N HIS A 102 -11.20 -0.93 -15.68
CA HIS A 102 -11.82 -2.23 -15.92
C HIS A 102 -13.10 -2.21 -16.78
N GLU A 103 -13.27 -1.26 -17.69
CA GLU A 103 -14.27 -1.41 -18.76
C GLU A 103 -13.62 -1.57 -20.14
N GLY A 104 -13.66 -2.81 -20.66
CA GLY A 104 -13.71 -3.06 -22.11
C GLY A 104 -12.43 -3.41 -22.85
N LEU A 105 -11.28 -3.61 -22.20
CA LEU A 105 -10.08 -4.12 -22.87
C LEU A 105 -9.91 -5.64 -22.61
N PRO A 106 -9.57 -6.45 -23.65
CA PRO A 106 -9.31 -7.86 -23.46
C PRO A 106 -8.21 -8.00 -22.41
N VAL A 107 -8.48 -8.82 -21.39
CA VAL A 107 -7.53 -9.13 -20.32
C VAL A 107 -6.36 -9.89 -20.94
N THR A 108 -5.43 -9.18 -21.56
CA THR A 108 -4.04 -9.58 -21.56
C THR A 108 -3.54 -9.24 -20.17
N THR A 109 -3.50 -10.24 -19.30
CA THR A 109 -2.86 -10.18 -18.00
C THR A 109 -1.56 -9.38 -18.14
N PRO A 110 -1.43 -8.18 -17.57
CA PRO A 110 -0.12 -7.59 -17.43
C PRO A 110 0.57 -8.51 -16.43
N SER A 111 1.55 -9.25 -16.91
CA SER A 111 2.59 -9.76 -16.04
C SER A 111 3.31 -8.55 -15.47
N LEU A 112 2.75 -7.99 -14.39
CA LEU A 112 3.46 -7.12 -13.48
C LEU A 112 4.57 -7.99 -12.87
N ARG A 113 5.71 -7.98 -13.54
CA ARG A 113 6.97 -8.40 -12.95
C ARG A 113 7.29 -7.38 -11.87
N VAL A 114 6.81 -7.65 -10.66
CA VAL A 114 7.40 -7.10 -9.45
C VAL A 114 8.77 -7.76 -9.36
N ASP A 115 9.81 -6.97 -9.51
CA ASP A 115 11.18 -7.45 -9.43
C ASP A 115 11.44 -7.89 -7.99
N PHE A 116 11.41 -9.20 -7.73
CA PHE A 116 11.70 -9.85 -6.43
C PHE A 116 13.18 -9.72 -6.01
N SER A 117 13.88 -8.69 -6.47
CA SER A 117 15.34 -8.69 -6.63
C SER A 117 16.14 -8.81 -5.33
N ASP A 118 15.50 -8.69 -4.16
CA ASP A 118 16.16 -8.83 -2.85
C ASP A 118 15.70 -10.03 -1.98
N ILE A 119 14.49 -10.57 -2.19
CA ILE A 119 14.05 -11.79 -1.50
C ILE A 119 14.27 -12.98 -2.43
N ASN A 120 15.42 -13.62 -2.27
CA ASN A 120 15.76 -14.81 -3.04
C ASN A 120 15.62 -16.10 -2.20
N SER A 121 15.62 -17.25 -2.88
CA SER A 121 15.50 -18.55 -2.23
C SER A 121 16.57 -18.84 -1.17
N GLN A 122 17.76 -18.25 -1.28
CA GLN A 122 18.83 -18.43 -0.28
C GLN A 122 18.49 -17.70 1.03
N LEU A 123 17.99 -16.46 0.95
CA LEU A 123 17.51 -15.72 2.11
C LEU A 123 16.37 -16.46 2.80
N ILE A 124 15.40 -16.96 2.04
CA ILE A 124 14.27 -17.71 2.61
C ILE A 124 14.74 -18.99 3.31
N GLN A 125 15.65 -19.75 2.70
CA GLN A 125 16.24 -20.93 3.35
C GLN A 125 17.05 -20.56 4.61
N TYR A 126 17.73 -19.42 4.60
CA TYR A 126 18.45 -18.92 5.76
C TYR A 126 17.51 -18.52 6.90
N LEU A 127 16.41 -17.83 6.59
CA LEU A 127 15.34 -17.49 7.53
C LEU A 127 14.62 -18.75 8.05
N ALA A 128 14.46 -19.79 7.23
CA ALA A 128 13.89 -21.07 7.68
C ALA A 128 14.74 -21.73 8.78
N ARG A 129 16.08 -21.55 8.73
CA ARG A 129 17.01 -22.01 9.77
C ARG A 129 17.10 -21.04 10.95
N ASN A 130 16.92 -19.74 10.71
CA ASN A 130 17.06 -18.66 11.68
C ASN A 130 15.81 -17.75 11.71
N PRO A 131 14.64 -18.26 12.10
CA PRO A 131 13.36 -17.55 11.92
C PRO A 131 13.21 -16.29 12.76
N GLU A 132 13.97 -16.17 13.85
CA GLU A 132 13.95 -14.98 14.72
C GLU A 132 14.38 -13.70 13.95
N LEU A 133 15.24 -13.85 12.93
CA LEU A 133 15.74 -12.75 12.10
C LEU A 133 14.64 -12.09 11.26
N MET A 134 13.47 -12.71 11.08
CA MET A 134 12.32 -12.03 10.46
C MET A 134 11.93 -10.73 11.19
N ARG A 135 12.22 -10.62 12.50
CA ARG A 135 11.94 -9.41 13.29
C ARG A 135 12.96 -8.29 13.09
N GLU A 136 14.07 -8.59 12.44
CA GLU A 136 15.15 -7.65 12.14
C GLU A 136 15.05 -7.13 10.70
N LEU A 137 14.18 -7.74 9.88
CA LEU A 137 13.90 -7.26 8.54
C LEU A 137 13.26 -5.86 8.58
N ASP A 138 13.63 -5.07 7.59
CA ASP A 138 12.88 -3.88 7.22
C ASP A 138 11.39 -4.26 6.97
N PRO A 139 10.41 -3.46 7.41
CA PRO A 139 8.99 -3.76 7.21
C PRO A 139 8.65 -4.12 5.75
N ARG A 140 9.21 -3.40 4.77
CA ARG A 140 8.97 -3.67 3.36
C ARG A 140 9.56 -5.00 2.91
N LYS A 141 10.75 -5.34 3.42
CA LYS A 141 11.36 -6.65 3.17
C LYS A 141 10.54 -7.78 3.78
N PHE A 142 9.85 -7.52 4.90
CA PHE A 142 8.91 -8.49 5.47
C PHE A 142 7.65 -8.66 4.60
N GLU A 143 7.09 -7.57 4.06
CA GLU A 143 6.00 -7.63 3.08
C GLU A 143 6.40 -8.45 1.85
N GLU A 144 7.56 -8.16 1.26
CA GLU A 144 8.12 -8.88 0.11
C GLU A 144 8.31 -10.38 0.42
N LEU A 145 8.79 -10.72 1.63
CA LEU A 145 8.91 -12.12 2.07
C LEU A 145 7.56 -12.82 2.07
N VAL A 146 6.54 -12.20 2.67
CA VAL A 146 5.18 -12.79 2.71
C VAL A 146 4.63 -12.92 1.29
N ALA A 147 4.83 -11.93 0.44
CA ALA A 147 4.42 -11.97 -0.96
C ALA A 147 5.06 -13.14 -1.72
N GLU A 148 6.37 -13.36 -1.56
CA GLU A 148 7.08 -14.49 -2.18
C GLU A 148 6.59 -15.85 -1.66
N LEU A 149 6.31 -15.97 -0.36
CA LEU A 149 5.73 -17.20 0.21
C LEU A 149 4.36 -17.51 -0.40
N PHE A 150 3.53 -16.49 -0.66
CA PHE A 150 2.25 -16.66 -1.35
C PHE A 150 2.44 -16.99 -2.83
N HIS A 151 3.36 -16.30 -3.50
CA HIS A 151 3.68 -16.56 -4.91
C HIS A 151 4.10 -18.03 -5.11
N LYS A 152 4.99 -18.52 -4.24
CA LYS A 152 5.43 -19.92 -4.24
C LYS A 152 4.31 -20.93 -3.99
N LYS A 153 3.25 -20.54 -3.26
CA LYS A 153 2.02 -21.33 -3.06
C LYS A 153 1.05 -21.23 -4.27
N GLY A 154 1.50 -20.62 -5.36
CA GLY A 154 0.79 -20.51 -6.63
C GLY A 154 -0.33 -19.47 -6.61
N TYR A 155 -0.15 -18.40 -5.86
CA TYR A 155 -1.01 -17.21 -5.93
C TYR A 155 -0.42 -16.22 -6.95
N GLU A 156 -1.29 -15.51 -7.65
CA GLU A 156 -0.91 -14.26 -8.32
C GLU A 156 -0.82 -13.18 -7.23
N VAL A 157 0.34 -12.53 -7.08
CA VAL A 157 0.61 -11.64 -5.95
C VAL A 157 1.00 -10.25 -6.45
N SER A 158 0.50 -9.22 -5.76
CA SER A 158 0.86 -7.82 -5.99
C SER A 158 1.05 -7.09 -4.66
N LEU A 159 2.15 -6.36 -4.51
CA LEU A 159 2.40 -5.49 -3.35
C LEU A 159 1.71 -4.14 -3.56
N THR A 160 1.15 -3.57 -2.49
CA THR A 160 0.68 -2.19 -2.50
C THR A 160 1.87 -1.22 -2.38
N PRO A 161 1.73 0.03 -2.84
CA PRO A 161 2.71 1.07 -2.58
C PRO A 161 2.84 1.34 -1.06
N GLN A 162 4.06 1.57 -0.58
CA GLN A 162 4.35 1.87 0.83
C GLN A 162 3.60 3.09 1.39
N THR A 163 3.12 3.99 0.52
CA THR A 163 2.53 5.28 0.89
C THR A 163 1.04 5.21 1.22
N ARG A 164 0.47 4.02 1.45
CA ARG A 164 -0.95 3.85 1.77
C ARG A 164 -1.15 3.34 3.20
N ASP A 165 -1.67 4.22 4.06
CA ASP A 165 -2.24 3.92 5.39
C ASP A 165 -3.55 3.09 5.34
N GLY A 166 -3.86 2.46 4.20
CA GLY A 166 -5.12 1.77 3.93
C GLY A 166 -5.21 0.36 4.53
N GLY A 167 -4.31 0.00 5.46
CA GLY A 167 -4.34 -1.27 6.19
C GLY A 167 -4.29 -2.52 5.33
N LYS A 168 -3.58 -2.49 4.19
CA LYS A 168 -3.22 -3.68 3.40
C LYS A 168 -1.91 -3.47 2.65
N ASP A 169 -1.07 -4.51 2.63
CA ASP A 169 0.25 -4.51 2.01
C ASP A 169 0.30 -5.36 0.73
N ILE A 170 -0.56 -6.39 0.63
CA ILE A 170 -0.49 -7.39 -0.45
C ILE A 170 -1.89 -7.77 -0.92
N TYR A 171 -2.06 -7.83 -2.23
CA TYR A 171 -3.14 -8.57 -2.90
C TYR A 171 -2.63 -9.95 -3.29
N ALA A 172 -3.34 -11.01 -2.88
CA ALA A 172 -3.04 -12.37 -3.34
C ALA A 172 -4.30 -13.02 -3.92
N LEU A 173 -4.22 -13.40 -5.19
CA LEU A 173 -5.33 -13.95 -5.96
C LEU A 173 -5.08 -15.42 -6.26
N LYS A 174 -6.02 -16.28 -5.87
CA LYS A 174 -6.04 -17.68 -6.25
C LYS A 174 -7.18 -17.92 -7.23
N LYS A 175 -6.84 -18.40 -8.42
CA LYS A 175 -7.81 -18.88 -9.42
C LYS A 175 -7.68 -20.39 -9.52
N ASP A 176 -8.81 -21.08 -9.42
CA ASP A 176 -8.93 -22.48 -9.77
C ASP A 176 -10.13 -22.69 -10.73
N SER A 177 -10.42 -23.92 -11.12
CA SER A 177 -11.50 -24.22 -12.07
C SER A 177 -12.90 -23.98 -11.52
N ILE A 178 -13.05 -23.75 -10.21
CA ILE A 178 -14.32 -23.67 -9.49
C ILE A 178 -14.56 -22.23 -9.00
N SER A 179 -13.51 -21.53 -8.58
CA SER A 179 -13.63 -20.27 -7.88
C SER A 179 -12.44 -19.33 -8.11
N THR A 180 -12.68 -18.05 -7.81
CA THR A 180 -11.64 -17.03 -7.67
C THR A 180 -11.72 -16.48 -6.26
N THR A 181 -10.59 -16.53 -5.54
CA THR A 181 -10.49 -16.05 -4.16
C THR A 181 -9.42 -14.96 -4.07
N LEU A 182 -9.85 -13.75 -3.73
CA LEU A 182 -9.00 -12.61 -3.46
C LEU A 182 -8.73 -12.45 -1.96
N PHE A 183 -7.46 -12.39 -1.61
CA PHE A 183 -6.96 -12.08 -0.27
C PHE A 183 -6.43 -10.65 -0.23
N LEU A 184 -6.85 -9.88 0.78
CA LEU A 184 -6.14 -8.67 1.21
C LEU A 184 -5.30 -9.04 2.43
N ILE A 185 -4.00 -8.85 2.32
CA ILE A 185 -3.07 -9.22 3.38
C ILE A 185 -2.44 -7.95 3.93
N GLU A 186 -2.57 -7.75 5.23
CA GLU A 186 -1.87 -6.74 6.01
C GLU A 186 -0.77 -7.44 6.80
N THR A 187 0.44 -6.91 6.75
CA THR A 187 1.59 -7.43 7.44
C THR A 187 2.02 -6.49 8.57
N LYS A 188 2.44 -7.06 9.71
CA LYS A 188 3.02 -6.29 10.81
C LYS A 188 4.26 -6.97 11.36
N ARG A 189 5.42 -6.40 11.03
CA ARG A 189 6.72 -6.80 11.58
C ARG A 189 6.89 -6.19 12.97
N TYR A 190 6.46 -6.90 14.00
CA TYR A 190 6.51 -6.45 15.40
C TYR A 190 7.52 -7.25 16.23
N SER A 191 7.93 -6.68 17.37
CA SER A 191 8.69 -7.42 18.36
C SER A 191 7.83 -8.52 18.99
N LYS A 192 8.46 -9.56 19.54
CA LYS A 192 7.77 -10.71 20.16
C LYS A 192 6.78 -10.30 21.27
N THR A 193 7.05 -9.19 21.97
CA THR A 193 6.23 -8.70 23.09
C THR A 193 5.14 -7.73 22.65
N ASN A 194 5.24 -7.13 21.46
CA ASN A 194 4.24 -6.21 20.93
C ASN A 194 3.18 -6.98 20.14
N LYS A 195 2.02 -7.25 20.76
CA LYS A 195 0.95 -8.03 20.13
C LYS A 195 0.07 -7.17 19.23
N VAL A 196 -0.44 -7.77 18.16
CA VAL A 196 -1.44 -7.13 17.31
C VAL A 196 -2.77 -7.07 18.03
N GLY A 197 -3.28 -5.84 18.23
CA GLY A 197 -4.56 -5.57 18.89
C GLY A 197 -5.77 -5.72 17.97
N VAL A 198 -6.96 -5.72 18.59
CA VAL A 198 -8.24 -5.94 17.90
C VAL A 198 -8.59 -4.84 16.89
N ASP A 199 -8.14 -3.60 17.12
CA ASP A 199 -8.47 -2.47 16.24
C ASP A 199 -7.91 -2.64 14.84
N LEU A 200 -6.71 -3.23 14.71
CA LEU A 200 -6.13 -3.54 13.40
C LEU A 200 -6.94 -4.63 12.67
N VAL A 201 -7.42 -5.65 13.41
CA VAL A 201 -8.27 -6.71 12.85
C VAL A 201 -9.60 -6.13 12.33
N ARG A 202 -10.22 -5.23 13.10
CA ARG A 202 -11.45 -4.53 12.71
C ARG A 202 -11.22 -3.62 11.51
N GLY A 203 -10.11 -2.90 11.49
CA GLY A 203 -9.71 -2.05 10.37
C GLY A 203 -9.61 -2.85 9.08
N LEU A 204 -8.82 -3.94 9.08
CA LEU A 204 -8.70 -4.81 7.90
C LEU A 204 -10.04 -5.44 7.50
N TYR A 205 -10.87 -5.84 8.47
CA TYR A 205 -12.22 -6.35 8.17
C TYR A 205 -13.07 -5.32 7.42
N GLY A 206 -13.01 -4.05 7.82
CA GLY A 206 -13.66 -2.95 7.11
C GLY A 206 -13.14 -2.77 5.69
N VAL A 207 -11.81 -2.75 5.51
CA VAL A 207 -11.15 -2.63 4.20
C VAL A 207 -11.52 -3.79 3.27
N LYS A 208 -11.49 -5.02 3.78
CA LYS A 208 -11.91 -6.24 3.07
C LYS A 208 -13.31 -6.09 2.48
N HIS A 209 -14.26 -5.58 3.26
CA HIS A 209 -15.64 -5.39 2.80
C HIS A 209 -15.77 -4.23 1.81
N ALA A 210 -15.09 -3.11 2.06
CA ALA A 210 -15.08 -1.97 1.17
C ALA A 210 -14.57 -2.34 -0.23
N GLU A 211 -13.56 -3.20 -0.31
CA GLU A 211 -12.96 -3.67 -1.58
C GLU A 211 -13.55 -4.98 -2.09
N ARG A 212 -14.58 -5.52 -1.42
CA ARG A 212 -15.26 -6.77 -1.81
C ARG A 212 -14.32 -7.96 -1.98
N ALA A 213 -13.22 -8.00 -1.24
CA ALA A 213 -12.34 -9.15 -1.22
C ALA A 213 -13.01 -10.33 -0.50
N ASN A 214 -12.53 -11.55 -0.77
CA ASN A 214 -13.08 -12.75 -0.15
C ASN A 214 -12.54 -12.92 1.29
N VAL A 215 -11.24 -12.70 1.47
CA VAL A 215 -10.55 -12.93 2.75
C VAL A 215 -9.66 -11.74 3.12
N GLY A 216 -9.77 -11.26 4.35
CA GLY A 216 -8.79 -10.40 5.00
C GLY A 216 -7.81 -11.25 5.81
N MET A 217 -6.52 -11.08 5.61
CA MET A 217 -5.48 -11.79 6.35
C MET A 217 -4.53 -10.83 7.06
N LEU A 218 -4.29 -11.06 8.34
CA LEU A 218 -3.22 -10.39 9.09
C LEU A 218 -2.06 -11.36 9.29
N VAL A 219 -0.87 -10.91 8.93
CA VAL A 219 0.37 -11.69 9.08
C VAL A 219 1.33 -10.92 9.98
N THR A 220 1.83 -11.52 11.05
CA THR A 220 2.74 -10.83 11.98
C THR A 220 3.89 -11.71 12.46
N THR A 221 5.06 -11.10 12.68
CA THR A 221 6.19 -11.75 13.36
C THR A 221 6.06 -11.80 14.89
N SER A 222 4.94 -11.29 15.41
CA SER A 222 4.54 -11.36 16.83
C SER A 222 3.40 -12.36 17.02
N SER A 223 2.43 -12.01 17.87
CA SER A 223 1.19 -12.76 18.15
C SER A 223 0.01 -11.79 18.27
N PHE A 224 -1.19 -12.34 18.34
CA PHE A 224 -2.43 -11.56 18.47
C PHE A 224 -2.88 -11.47 19.93
N THR A 225 -3.57 -10.38 20.29
CA THR A 225 -4.25 -10.31 21.59
C THR A 225 -5.45 -11.26 21.63
N LYS A 226 -5.94 -11.56 22.84
CA LYS A 226 -7.14 -12.39 23.00
C LYS A 226 -8.34 -11.77 22.27
N ASP A 227 -8.57 -10.47 22.44
CA ASP A 227 -9.69 -9.78 21.80
C ASP A 227 -9.62 -9.82 20.26
N ALA A 228 -8.40 -9.77 19.69
CA ALA A 228 -8.19 -9.91 18.26
C ALA A 228 -8.59 -11.32 17.76
N ILE A 229 -8.21 -12.36 18.51
CA ILE A 229 -8.57 -13.75 18.22
C ILE A 229 -10.07 -13.97 18.39
N ASP A 230 -10.64 -13.49 19.48
CA ASP A 230 -12.06 -13.65 19.81
C ASP A 230 -12.94 -12.96 18.75
N PHE A 231 -12.52 -11.80 18.24
CA PHE A 231 -13.19 -11.11 17.14
C PHE A 231 -13.10 -11.87 15.80
N ALA A 232 -11.93 -12.41 15.45
CA ALA A 232 -11.72 -13.11 14.18
C ALA A 232 -12.33 -14.52 14.15
N THR A 233 -12.47 -15.18 15.31
CA THR A 233 -12.97 -16.55 15.44
C THR A 233 -14.33 -16.81 14.77
N PRO A 234 -15.40 -16.02 15.03
CA PRO A 234 -16.68 -16.18 14.33
C PRO A 234 -16.59 -15.87 12.84
N LEU A 235 -15.57 -15.11 12.41
CA LEU A 235 -15.32 -14.69 11.03
C LEU A 235 -14.30 -15.57 10.30
N LYS A 236 -14.01 -16.80 10.78
CA LYS A 236 -12.92 -17.66 10.29
C LYS A 236 -12.90 -17.97 8.77
N TYR A 237 -13.99 -17.75 8.06
CA TYR A 237 -14.08 -17.91 6.60
C TYR A 237 -13.76 -16.63 5.82
N GLU A 238 -13.78 -15.49 6.49
CA GLU A 238 -13.53 -14.16 5.92
C GLU A 238 -12.26 -13.52 6.49
N MET A 239 -11.85 -13.90 7.70
CA MET A 239 -10.68 -13.36 8.39
C MET A 239 -9.71 -14.47 8.76
N SER A 240 -8.43 -14.26 8.47
CA SER A 240 -7.35 -15.19 8.80
C SER A 240 -6.24 -14.49 9.57
N LEU A 241 -5.91 -14.98 10.75
CA LEU A 241 -4.80 -14.46 11.56
C LEU A 241 -3.62 -15.44 11.48
N LYS A 242 -2.44 -14.93 11.11
CA LYS A 242 -1.22 -15.72 10.94
C LYS A 242 -0.08 -15.09 11.72
N ASP A 243 0.39 -15.83 12.71
CA ASP A 243 1.42 -15.35 13.62
C ASP A 243 2.80 -15.91 13.26
N PHE A 244 3.78 -15.63 14.13
CA PHE A 244 5.15 -16.09 13.95
C PHE A 244 5.27 -17.61 13.79
N SER A 245 4.40 -18.40 14.44
CA SER A 245 4.43 -19.87 14.33
C SER A 245 4.03 -20.30 12.93
N ASN A 246 3.00 -19.68 12.34
CA ASN A 246 2.59 -19.96 10.97
C ASN A 246 3.67 -19.56 9.95
N LEU A 247 4.31 -18.42 10.14
CA LEU A 247 5.43 -17.99 9.28
C LEU A 247 6.58 -19.01 9.30
N LYS A 248 6.91 -19.55 10.47
CA LYS A 248 7.93 -20.61 10.59
C LYS A 248 7.57 -21.87 9.82
N GLU A 249 6.29 -22.25 9.81
CA GLU A 249 5.81 -23.39 9.02
C GLU A 249 5.95 -23.10 7.53
N TRP A 250 5.51 -21.93 7.07
CA TRP A 250 5.61 -21.54 5.66
C TRP A 250 7.05 -21.49 5.15
N LEU A 251 7.98 -20.97 5.96
CA LEU A 251 9.41 -20.96 5.62
C LEU A 251 9.97 -22.39 5.46
N LYS A 252 9.52 -23.35 6.28
CA LYS A 252 9.96 -24.76 6.18
C LYS A 252 9.39 -25.46 4.95
N GLU A 253 8.19 -25.08 4.54
CA GLU A 253 7.52 -25.61 3.35
C GLU A 253 8.11 -25.06 2.05
N TYR A 254 8.88 -23.98 2.13
CA TYR A 254 9.53 -23.37 0.98
C TYR A 254 10.69 -24.25 0.49
N LYS A 255 10.47 -24.93 -0.65
CA LYS A 255 11.44 -25.81 -1.32
C LYS A 255 11.91 -25.24 -2.65
#